data_AF-A0A9P8TGT8-F1
#
_entry.id   AF-A0A9P8TGT8-F1
#
_cell.length_a   1.000
_cell.length_b   1.000
_cell.length_c   1.000
_cell.angle_alpha   90.00
_cell.angle_beta   90.00
_cell.angle_gamma   90.00
#
_symmetry.space_group_name_H-M   'P 1'
#
loop_
_entity.id
_entity.type
_entity.pdbx_description
1 polymer ?
#
loop_
_entity_poly.entity_id
_entity_poly.type
_entity_poly.pdbx_seq_one_letter_code
_entity_poly.pdbx_strand_id
1 'polypeptide(L)'
;MLANTIIKALALSALATTGLAQPIGHLHHQHEKRDVVVVTETVVVYAGAQTSTVEYVHADPTAVSVSSHDNSLQVAPTETTSYTPSSTESATYSTSSTSSTATPTSSSDSSFNGGSKGITYSPYASTGACKSLSEVKSDLEKLTGYEFIRLYGVDCNQVENVLQAKADNQKLFLGIYYVDQISAAVSQISDAVSSYGSWDDIDTISVGNELVNSGSADVSQIKSYIEEAKAALKSTGFKGSIVSVDTHVAIINNPGLCDLSDYIAFNAHAFWDGTVYPDQAGDWLLLQMQRVWSACGGKKSVMCTESGWPHEGSAYGVAVPSQENQAKAIKSLKSVVGDDVILFTAFDDLWKSPGSNGVEQFWGFTS
;
A
#
# COMPACT_ATOMS: atom_id res chain seq x y z
N MET A 1 -42.34 67.37 -19.86
CA MET A 1 -42.11 66.66 -18.57
C MET A 1 -42.19 65.18 -18.90
N LEU A 2 -41.04 64.50 -18.99
CA LEU A 2 -40.60 63.46 -18.02
C LEU A 2 -41.58 62.27 -17.96
N ALA A 3 -41.24 60.99 -18.10
CA ALA A 3 -40.03 60.22 -18.40
C ALA A 3 -40.48 58.74 -18.55
N ASN A 4 -39.67 57.90 -19.22
CA ASN A 4 -39.34 56.50 -18.88
C ASN A 4 -40.48 55.44 -18.75
N THR A 5 -40.40 54.21 -19.28
CA THR A 5 -39.27 53.35 -19.63
C THR A 5 -39.69 52.30 -20.68
N ILE A 6 -38.76 52.03 -21.61
CA ILE A 6 -38.80 51.04 -22.69
C ILE A 6 -38.27 49.70 -22.17
N ILE A 7 -38.98 48.59 -22.38
CA ILE A 7 -38.40 47.23 -22.31
C ILE A 7 -38.14 46.77 -23.74
N LYS A 8 -36.87 46.80 -24.14
CA LYS A 8 -36.35 46.13 -25.34
C LYS A 8 -35.67 44.84 -24.90
N ALA A 9 -36.05 43.74 -25.53
CA ALA A 9 -35.37 42.46 -25.46
C ALA A 9 -33.92 42.60 -25.96
N LEU A 10 -32.96 42.28 -25.10
CA LEU A 10 -31.58 42.02 -25.48
C LEU A 10 -31.30 40.56 -25.18
N ALA A 11 -30.96 39.82 -26.24
CA ALA A 11 -30.47 38.46 -26.18
C ALA A 11 -29.20 38.43 -25.32
N LEU A 12 -29.27 37.72 -24.19
CA LEU A 12 -28.10 37.44 -23.36
C LEU A 12 -27.52 36.10 -23.79
N SER A 13 -26.34 36.19 -24.38
CA SER A 13 -25.39 35.13 -24.67
C SER A 13 -25.27 34.13 -23.52
N ALA A 14 -25.58 32.86 -23.80
CA ALA A 14 -25.21 31.75 -22.94
C ALA A 14 -23.68 31.55 -23.01
N LEU A 15 -22.96 32.04 -22.01
CA LEU A 15 -21.62 31.52 -21.73
C LEU A 15 -21.81 30.15 -21.07
N ALA A 16 -21.60 29.10 -21.86
CA ALA A 16 -21.30 27.79 -21.31
C ALA A 16 -19.92 27.87 -20.66
N THR A 17 -19.87 28.13 -19.36
CA THR A 17 -18.68 27.87 -18.57
C THR A 17 -18.57 26.37 -18.41
N THR A 18 -17.82 25.71 -19.30
CA THR A 18 -17.22 24.42 -19.01
C THR A 18 -16.20 24.66 -17.90
N GLY A 19 -16.66 24.57 -16.65
CA GLY A 19 -15.76 24.39 -15.52
C GLY A 19 -15.06 23.06 -15.73
N LEU A 20 -13.85 23.11 -16.28
CA LEU A 20 -12.90 22.01 -16.14
C LEU A 20 -12.63 21.92 -14.64
N ALA A 21 -13.38 21.07 -13.95
CA ALA A 21 -13.02 20.63 -12.63
C ALA A 21 -11.66 19.94 -12.79
N GLN A 22 -10.60 20.67 -12.45
CA GLN A 22 -9.28 20.07 -12.29
C GLN A 22 -9.43 19.06 -11.14
N PRO A 23 -8.96 17.81 -11.31
CA PRO A 23 -8.88 16.91 -10.17
C PRO A 23 -7.99 17.58 -9.14
N ILE A 24 -8.54 17.80 -7.94
CA ILE A 24 -7.74 18.15 -6.77
C ILE A 24 -6.84 16.93 -6.58
N GLY A 25 -5.56 17.10 -6.88
CA GLY A 25 -4.60 15.99 -6.92
C GLY A 25 -4.67 15.18 -5.64
N HIS A 26 -4.75 13.86 -5.79
CA HIS A 26 -4.56 12.91 -4.70
C HIS A 26 -3.11 13.04 -4.20
N LEU A 27 -2.87 14.03 -3.34
CA LEU A 27 -1.65 14.08 -2.56
C LEU A 27 -1.69 12.87 -1.63
N HIS A 28 -0.93 11.82 -1.97
CA HIS A 28 -0.30 11.04 -0.92
C HIS A 28 0.37 12.06 0.00
N HIS A 29 -0.06 12.09 1.25
CA HIS A 29 0.52 12.98 2.23
C HIS A 29 2.04 12.81 2.19
N GLN A 30 2.76 13.93 2.15
CA GLN A 30 4.20 13.89 2.41
C GLN A 30 4.41 13.06 3.68
N HIS A 31 5.29 12.07 3.60
CA HIS A 31 5.83 11.39 4.78
C HIS A 31 6.67 12.40 5.58
N GLU A 32 6.06 13.43 6.17
CA GLU A 32 6.67 14.19 7.25
C GLU A 32 6.66 13.30 8.49
N LYS A 33 7.71 12.48 8.60
CA LYS A 33 7.90 11.54 9.70
C LYS A 33 8.17 12.32 10.99
N ARG A 34 7.41 12.00 12.04
CA ARG A 34 7.84 12.25 13.41
C ARG A 34 9.02 11.34 13.72
N ASP A 35 10.07 11.89 14.32
CA ASP A 35 11.21 11.12 14.80
C ASP A 35 10.74 10.00 15.73
N VAL A 36 11.22 8.80 15.44
CA VAL A 36 11.01 7.63 16.30
C VAL A 36 11.93 7.80 17.52
N VAL A 37 11.37 8.11 18.68
CA VAL A 37 12.08 7.92 19.95
C VAL A 37 12.03 6.43 20.28
N VAL A 38 13.08 5.71 19.90
CA VAL A 38 13.30 4.35 20.38
C VAL A 38 13.77 4.45 21.83
N VAL A 39 12.88 4.19 22.78
CA VAL A 39 13.28 3.95 24.17
C VAL A 39 13.75 2.51 24.28
N THR A 40 15.07 2.31 24.21
CA THR A 40 15.68 1.01 24.49
C THR A 40 15.78 0.80 26.00
N GLU A 41 14.82 0.09 26.59
CA GLU A 41 14.95 -0.38 27.97
C GLU A 41 15.96 -1.53 28.03
N THR A 42 17.18 -1.24 28.48
CA THR A 42 18.20 -2.28 28.72
C THR A 42 18.07 -2.78 30.15
N VAL A 43 17.50 -3.98 30.34
CA VAL A 43 17.48 -4.66 31.64
C VAL A 43 18.77 -5.47 31.78
N VAL A 44 19.71 -5.00 32.60
CA VAL A 44 20.91 -5.76 32.95
C VAL A 44 20.60 -6.63 34.16
N VAL A 45 20.49 -7.95 33.94
CA VAL A 45 20.32 -8.93 35.02
C VAL A 45 21.68 -9.50 35.41
N TYR A 46 22.16 -9.16 36.60
CA TYR A 46 23.34 -9.81 37.19
C TYR A 46 22.91 -11.11 37.86
N ALA A 47 23.29 -12.25 37.30
CA ALA A 47 23.14 -13.54 37.96
C ALA A 47 24.29 -13.74 38.98
N GLY A 48 24.04 -13.33 40.22
CA GLY A 48 24.90 -13.58 41.37
C GLY A 48 24.05 -13.73 42.62
N ALA A 49 24.33 -14.75 43.43
CA ALA A 49 23.51 -15.13 44.58
C ALA A 49 23.35 -13.99 45.60
N GLN A 50 22.10 -13.79 46.06
CA GLN A 50 21.59 -12.94 47.14
C GLN A 50 20.97 -11.60 46.70
N THR A 51 19.64 -11.54 46.86
CA THR A 51 18.72 -10.37 46.91
C THR A 51 18.72 -9.39 45.73
N SER A 52 17.64 -9.44 44.94
CA SER A 52 17.34 -8.49 43.86
C SER A 52 16.74 -7.19 44.40
N THR A 53 17.36 -6.05 44.10
CA THR A 53 16.74 -4.73 44.11
C THR A 53 16.79 -4.17 42.69
N VAL A 54 15.63 -3.83 42.14
CA VAL A 54 15.50 -3.16 40.84
C VAL A 54 15.66 -1.67 41.06
N GLU A 55 16.68 -1.06 40.46
CA GLU A 55 16.90 0.39 40.49
C GLU A 55 16.60 0.97 39.10
N TYR A 56 15.63 1.88 39.03
CA TYR A 56 15.21 2.56 37.80
C TYR A 56 16.03 3.83 37.61
N VAL A 57 16.79 3.93 36.50
CA VAL A 57 17.51 5.15 36.14
C VAL A 57 16.77 5.84 34.99
N HIS A 58 16.18 7.02 35.27
CA HIS A 58 15.66 7.91 34.24
C HIS A 58 16.81 8.77 33.68
N ALA A 59 17.03 8.72 32.36
CA ALA A 59 17.87 9.69 31.67
C ALA A 59 16.98 10.82 31.10
N ASP A 60 17.24 12.05 31.54
CA ASP A 60 16.57 13.29 31.13
C ASP A 60 17.13 13.79 29.78
N PRO A 61 16.32 14.10 28.74
CA PRO A 61 16.83 14.38 27.40
C PRO A 61 17.02 15.89 27.17
N THR A 62 17.91 16.55 27.92
CA THR A 62 18.30 17.94 27.60
C THR A 62 19.79 18.23 27.86
N ALA A 63 20.67 17.48 27.19
CA ALA A 63 22.04 17.87 26.82
C ALA A 63 22.55 16.70 25.94
N VAL A 64 23.23 16.88 24.81
CA VAL A 64 24.66 17.18 24.79
C VAL A 64 25.07 17.58 23.38
N SER A 65 25.90 18.61 23.38
CA SER A 65 26.75 19.19 22.34
C SER A 65 27.66 18.21 21.58
N VAL A 66 27.88 18.54 20.30
CA VAL A 66 28.80 17.91 19.35
C VAL A 66 30.25 17.83 19.87
N SER A 67 30.87 16.66 19.76
CA SER A 67 32.33 16.50 19.83
C SER A 67 32.78 15.48 18.78
N SER A 68 33.45 15.99 17.74
CA SER A 68 34.13 15.22 16.70
C SER A 68 35.41 14.61 17.26
N HIS A 69 35.51 13.28 17.28
CA HIS A 69 36.77 12.56 17.45
C HIS A 69 37.15 11.89 16.14
N ASP A 70 38.22 12.43 15.56
CA ASP A 70 39.01 11.85 14.48
C ASP A 70 39.72 10.60 15.02
N ASN A 71 39.54 9.45 14.37
CA ASN A 71 40.30 8.25 14.69
C ASN A 71 40.78 7.58 13.40
N SER A 72 41.97 8.01 12.97
CA SER A 72 42.83 7.35 12.00
C SER A 72 43.03 5.87 12.38
N LEU A 73 42.56 4.95 11.53
CA LEU A 73 42.84 3.53 11.65
C LEU A 73 44.08 3.17 10.81
N GLN A 74 45.10 2.72 11.55
CA GLN A 74 46.38 2.24 11.05
C GLN A 74 46.22 0.79 10.54
N VAL A 75 46.51 0.58 9.26
CA VAL A 75 46.47 -0.73 8.59
C VAL A 75 47.77 -1.48 8.84
N ALA A 76 47.68 -2.72 9.33
CA ALA A 76 48.76 -3.71 9.30
C ALA A 76 48.41 -4.84 8.30
N PRO A 77 49.38 -5.37 7.52
CA PRO A 77 49.11 -6.28 6.42
C PRO A 77 49.24 -7.76 6.84
N THR A 78 49.07 -8.65 5.85
CA THR A 78 49.36 -10.12 5.80
C THR A 78 48.06 -10.93 5.88
N GLU A 79 47.72 -11.86 4.99
CA GLU A 79 48.56 -12.86 4.32
C GLU A 79 47.86 -13.42 3.07
N THR A 80 48.67 -13.85 2.10
CA THR A 80 48.30 -14.45 0.82
C THR A 80 48.09 -15.96 0.98
N THR A 81 46.93 -16.48 0.54
CA THR A 81 46.79 -17.91 0.22
C THR A 81 46.12 -18.10 -1.13
N SER A 82 46.93 -18.61 -2.06
CA SER A 82 46.60 -19.13 -3.37
C SER A 82 45.84 -20.44 -3.29
N TYR A 83 44.75 -20.57 -4.06
CA TYR A 83 44.14 -21.87 -4.38
C TYR A 83 43.84 -21.97 -5.88
N THR A 84 44.31 -23.07 -6.45
CA THR A 84 44.20 -23.55 -7.83
C THR A 84 42.77 -23.98 -8.18
N PRO A 85 42.30 -23.85 -9.43
CA PRO A 85 41.00 -24.36 -9.83
C PRO A 85 41.11 -25.84 -10.26
N SER A 86 40.15 -26.66 -9.84
CA SER A 86 39.94 -28.00 -10.40
C SER A 86 38.51 -28.11 -10.94
N SER A 87 38.44 -28.54 -12.19
CA SER A 87 37.27 -28.72 -13.03
C SER A 87 36.92 -30.19 -13.15
N THR A 88 35.65 -30.59 -12.96
CA THR A 88 35.00 -31.78 -13.54
C THR A 88 33.49 -31.65 -13.25
N GLU A 89 32.65 -31.34 -14.23
CA GLU A 89 31.93 -32.23 -15.17
C GLU A 89 30.79 -33.06 -14.57
N SER A 90 29.68 -33.03 -15.30
CA SER A 90 28.32 -33.47 -15.00
C SER A 90 28.13 -34.94 -14.62
N ALA A 91 27.08 -35.21 -13.85
CA ALA A 91 26.37 -36.49 -13.91
C ALA A 91 24.86 -36.30 -13.70
N THR A 92 24.11 -36.66 -14.74
CA THR A 92 22.66 -36.87 -14.80
C THR A 92 22.26 -38.12 -14.03
N TYR A 93 21.16 -38.06 -13.28
CA TYR A 93 20.36 -39.24 -12.93
C TYR A 93 18.86 -38.90 -12.87
N SER A 94 18.09 -39.60 -13.71
CA SER A 94 16.65 -39.80 -13.60
C SER A 94 16.40 -41.18 -13.00
N THR A 95 15.45 -41.34 -12.06
CA THR A 95 14.21 -42.16 -12.20
C THR A 95 13.46 -42.41 -10.88
N SER A 96 12.14 -42.17 -10.97
CA SER A 96 10.91 -42.61 -10.27
C SER A 96 10.88 -43.69 -9.17
N SER A 97 9.95 -43.50 -8.21
CA SER A 97 8.94 -44.48 -7.72
C SER A 97 7.99 -43.84 -6.66
N THR A 98 6.70 -43.59 -7.00
CA THR A 98 5.43 -44.28 -6.63
C THR A 98 4.81 -44.07 -5.23
N SER A 99 3.59 -43.49 -5.27
CA SER A 99 2.34 -43.73 -4.52
C SER A 99 2.23 -43.45 -3.01
N SER A 100 1.35 -42.51 -2.64
CA SER A 100 0.06 -42.84 -2.00
C SER A 100 -0.88 -41.63 -1.81
N THR A 101 -2.16 -41.95 -1.98
CA THR A 101 -3.44 -41.21 -1.91
C THR A 101 -3.62 -40.25 -0.74
N ALA A 102 -4.10 -39.03 -1.01
CA ALA A 102 -5.15 -38.35 -0.24
C ALA A 102 -5.71 -37.18 -1.05
N THR A 103 -7.01 -37.22 -1.34
CA THR A 103 -7.77 -36.12 -1.94
C THR A 103 -8.03 -35.05 -0.88
N PRO A 104 -7.76 -33.77 -1.15
CA PRO A 104 -8.64 -32.71 -0.71
C PRO A 104 -9.32 -32.10 -1.93
N THR A 105 -10.62 -31.86 -1.77
CA THR A 105 -11.48 -31.15 -2.70
C THR A 105 -10.80 -29.87 -3.17
N SER A 106 -10.35 -29.86 -4.42
CA SER A 106 -9.80 -28.69 -5.10
C SER A 106 -10.92 -27.67 -5.30
N SER A 107 -10.94 -26.65 -4.45
CA SER A 107 -11.42 -25.33 -4.82
C SER A 107 -10.74 -24.91 -6.11
N SER A 108 -11.50 -24.30 -7.02
CA SER A 108 -11.08 -23.85 -8.34
C SER A 108 -9.71 -23.14 -8.32
N ASP A 109 -8.68 -23.83 -8.80
CA ASP A 109 -7.39 -23.25 -9.20
C ASP A 109 -7.63 -22.36 -10.43
N SER A 110 -8.12 -21.14 -10.22
CA SER A 110 -7.72 -20.04 -11.10
C SER A 110 -6.43 -19.49 -10.54
N SER A 111 -5.31 -20.19 -10.77
CA SER A 111 -3.98 -19.73 -10.33
C SER A 111 -3.63 -18.48 -11.11
N PHE A 112 -3.87 -17.32 -10.51
CA PHE A 112 -3.33 -16.04 -10.94
C PHE A 112 -1.79 -16.13 -10.93
N ASN A 113 -1.13 -15.73 -12.02
CA ASN A 113 0.32 -15.90 -12.19
C ASN A 113 1.13 -14.66 -11.79
N GLY A 114 0.47 -13.63 -11.26
CA GLY A 114 1.07 -12.37 -10.84
C GLY A 114 2.01 -12.52 -9.65
N GLY A 115 1.91 -13.61 -8.88
CA GLY A 115 2.75 -13.91 -7.72
C GLY A 115 2.44 -13.05 -6.49
N SER A 116 1.30 -12.36 -6.50
CA SER A 116 0.72 -11.65 -5.37
C SER A 116 -0.80 -11.68 -5.49
N LYS A 117 -1.50 -11.35 -4.38
CA LYS A 117 -2.96 -11.31 -4.38
C LYS A 117 -3.51 -10.29 -5.36
N GLY A 118 -2.89 -9.12 -5.38
CA GLY A 118 -3.39 -8.00 -6.17
C GLY A 118 -2.31 -7.04 -6.60
N ILE A 119 -2.77 -6.03 -7.32
CA ILE A 119 -2.00 -4.85 -7.69
C ILE A 119 -2.86 -3.59 -7.54
N THR A 120 -2.27 -2.49 -7.10
CA THR A 120 -2.95 -1.19 -7.07
C THR A 120 -2.97 -0.55 -8.45
N TYR A 121 -4.05 0.15 -8.78
CA TYR A 121 -4.23 0.82 -10.05
C TYR A 121 -4.89 2.20 -9.86
N SER A 122 -4.28 3.21 -10.47
CA SER A 122 -4.74 4.60 -10.47
C SER A 122 -5.02 5.02 -11.92
N PRO A 123 -6.29 5.09 -12.36
CA PRO A 123 -6.63 5.37 -13.77
C PRO A 123 -6.55 6.87 -14.12
N TYR A 124 -5.42 7.49 -13.81
CA TYR A 124 -5.09 8.84 -14.25
C TYR A 124 -4.00 8.79 -15.31
N ALA A 125 -4.09 9.68 -16.29
CA ALA A 125 -3.00 9.95 -17.20
C ALA A 125 -1.86 10.65 -16.44
N SER A 126 -0.66 10.70 -17.03
CA SER A 126 0.50 11.40 -16.46
C SER A 126 0.23 12.89 -16.15
N THR A 127 -0.76 13.49 -16.80
CA THR A 127 -1.20 14.88 -16.56
C THR A 127 -2.16 15.02 -15.37
N GLY A 128 -2.59 13.91 -14.77
CA GLY A 128 -3.63 13.85 -13.75
C GLY A 128 -5.05 13.81 -14.31
N ALA A 129 -5.22 13.89 -15.64
CA ALA A 129 -6.53 13.76 -16.27
C ALA A 129 -7.10 12.34 -16.10
N CYS A 130 -8.42 12.22 -15.98
CA CYS A 130 -9.11 10.94 -15.96
C CYS A 130 -8.80 10.14 -17.24
N LYS A 131 -8.41 8.87 -17.10
CA LYS A 131 -8.32 7.96 -18.25
C LYS A 131 -9.71 7.62 -18.80
N SER A 132 -9.80 7.50 -20.11
CA SER A 132 -10.97 6.97 -20.82
C SER A 132 -11.14 5.46 -20.59
N LEU A 133 -12.34 4.93 -20.83
CA LEU A 133 -12.59 3.49 -20.79
C LEU A 133 -11.63 2.69 -21.67
N SER A 134 -11.29 3.20 -22.86
CA SER A 134 -10.34 2.53 -23.77
C SER A 134 -8.93 2.45 -23.20
N GLU A 135 -8.48 3.51 -22.51
CA GLU A 135 -7.17 3.51 -21.84
C GLU A 135 -7.18 2.53 -20.65
N VAL A 136 -8.25 2.54 -19.85
CA VAL A 136 -8.42 1.60 -18.73
C VAL A 136 -8.45 0.15 -19.20
N LYS A 137 -9.10 -0.15 -20.33
CA LYS A 137 -9.07 -1.49 -20.95
C LYS A 137 -7.66 -1.91 -21.35
N SER A 138 -6.92 -1.03 -22.04
CA SER A 138 -5.54 -1.30 -22.44
C SER A 138 -4.61 -1.52 -21.24
N ASP A 139 -4.86 -0.83 -20.13
CA ASP A 139 -4.11 -1.03 -18.89
C ASP A 139 -4.43 -2.39 -18.26
N LEU A 140 -5.70 -2.73 -18.12
CA LEU A 140 -6.14 -3.97 -17.44
C LEU A 140 -5.79 -5.25 -18.20
N GLU A 141 -5.63 -5.19 -19.52
CA GLU A 141 -5.07 -6.31 -20.31
C GLU A 141 -3.69 -6.76 -19.78
N LYS A 142 -2.91 -5.84 -19.21
CA LYS A 142 -1.59 -6.13 -18.62
C LYS A 142 -1.67 -6.65 -17.18
N LEU A 143 -2.83 -6.55 -16.53
CA LEU A 143 -3.02 -6.85 -15.11
C LEU A 143 -3.81 -8.15 -14.87
N THR A 144 -4.09 -8.93 -15.90
CA THR A 144 -4.87 -10.18 -15.84
C THR A 144 -4.25 -11.27 -14.95
N GLY A 145 -2.95 -11.14 -14.64
CA GLY A 145 -2.24 -12.04 -13.74
C GLY A 145 -2.55 -11.86 -12.26
N TYR A 146 -3.30 -10.83 -11.85
CA TYR A 146 -3.60 -10.54 -10.43
C TYR A 146 -5.07 -10.79 -10.11
N GLU A 147 -5.37 -11.36 -8.94
CA GLU A 147 -6.75 -11.62 -8.51
C GLU A 147 -7.49 -10.31 -8.19
N PHE A 148 -6.81 -9.40 -7.48
CA PHE A 148 -7.38 -8.11 -7.07
C PHE A 148 -6.79 -6.93 -7.85
N ILE A 149 -7.69 -6.05 -8.30
CA ILE A 149 -7.36 -4.68 -8.69
C ILE A 149 -7.81 -3.76 -7.55
N ARG A 150 -6.86 -3.08 -6.91
CA ARG A 150 -7.14 -2.11 -5.85
C ARG A 150 -7.23 -0.70 -6.42
N LEU A 151 -8.38 -0.04 -6.20
CA LEU A 151 -8.61 1.37 -6.51
C LEU A 151 -8.71 2.18 -5.21
N TYR A 152 -8.34 3.45 -5.28
CA TYR A 152 -8.34 4.33 -4.09
C TYR A 152 -9.64 5.12 -3.92
N GLY A 153 -10.35 5.39 -5.02
CA GLY A 153 -11.50 6.27 -5.02
C GLY A 153 -12.57 5.85 -6.01
N VAL A 154 -13.55 6.74 -6.17
CA VAL A 154 -14.70 6.58 -7.06
C VAL A 154 -14.76 7.65 -8.17
N ASP A 155 -13.86 8.65 -8.09
CA ASP A 155 -13.78 9.74 -9.06
C ASP A 155 -13.33 9.25 -10.45
N CYS A 156 -13.45 10.10 -11.47
CA CYS A 156 -13.06 9.77 -12.84
C CYS A 156 -13.75 8.53 -13.45
N ASN A 157 -14.94 8.16 -12.95
CA ASN A 157 -15.66 6.94 -13.34
C ASN A 157 -14.78 5.67 -13.23
N GLN A 158 -13.80 5.68 -12.33
CA GLN A 158 -12.80 4.62 -12.26
C GLN A 158 -13.42 3.25 -11.95
N VAL A 159 -14.41 3.20 -11.04
CA VAL A 159 -15.12 1.96 -10.69
C VAL A 159 -15.89 1.42 -11.89
N GLU A 160 -16.63 2.28 -12.58
CA GLU A 160 -17.37 1.93 -13.80
C GLU A 160 -16.42 1.40 -14.89
N ASN A 161 -15.32 2.11 -15.15
CA ASN A 161 -14.41 1.75 -16.23
C ASN A 161 -13.70 0.44 -15.94
N VAL A 162 -13.30 0.21 -14.68
CA VAL A 162 -12.61 -1.01 -14.26
C VAL A 162 -13.56 -2.21 -14.24
N LEU A 163 -14.83 -2.06 -13.80
CA LEU A 163 -15.83 -3.13 -13.88
C LEU A 163 -16.05 -3.59 -15.32
N GLN A 164 -16.07 -2.67 -16.28
CA GLN A 164 -16.22 -2.97 -17.71
C GLN A 164 -14.98 -3.59 -18.37
N ALA A 165 -13.83 -3.57 -17.69
CA ALA A 165 -12.53 -3.86 -18.30
C ALA A 165 -11.75 -4.98 -17.60
N LYS A 166 -12.07 -5.30 -16.34
CA LYS A 166 -11.43 -6.39 -15.59
C LYS A 166 -11.68 -7.73 -16.27
N ALA A 167 -10.79 -8.70 -16.05
CA ALA A 167 -11.06 -10.07 -16.44
C ALA A 167 -12.16 -10.71 -15.54
N ASP A 168 -12.86 -11.71 -16.07
CA ASP A 168 -14.05 -12.30 -15.43
C ASP A 168 -13.81 -12.79 -14.00
N ASN A 169 -12.63 -13.37 -13.73
CA ASN A 169 -12.26 -13.91 -12.43
C ASN A 169 -11.60 -12.88 -11.50
N GLN A 170 -11.31 -11.66 -11.96
CA GLN A 170 -10.75 -10.61 -11.11
C GLN A 170 -11.83 -10.00 -10.22
N LYS A 171 -11.45 -9.66 -8.98
CA LYS A 171 -12.27 -8.91 -8.03
C LYS A 171 -11.66 -7.55 -7.75
N LEU A 172 -12.47 -6.66 -7.21
CA LEU A 172 -12.07 -5.29 -6.89
C LEU A 172 -11.95 -5.10 -5.39
N PHE A 173 -10.87 -4.43 -5.00
CA PHE A 173 -10.73 -3.77 -3.71
C PHE A 173 -10.97 -2.28 -3.95
N LEU A 174 -12.08 -1.74 -3.46
CA LEU A 174 -12.48 -0.35 -3.74
C LEU A 174 -12.22 0.56 -2.53
N GLY A 175 -11.60 1.71 -2.75
CA GLY A 175 -11.41 2.73 -1.73
C GLY A 175 -12.49 3.82 -1.74
N ILE A 176 -12.92 4.22 -0.54
CA ILE A 176 -13.62 5.47 -0.28
C ILE A 176 -12.60 6.45 0.30
N TYR A 177 -11.95 7.21 -0.59
CA TYR A 177 -10.89 8.15 -0.20
C TYR A 177 -11.42 9.33 0.62
N TYR A 178 -12.47 10.00 0.10
CA TYR A 178 -13.07 11.18 0.72
C TYR A 178 -14.08 10.77 1.80
N VAL A 179 -13.61 10.70 3.05
CA VAL A 179 -14.42 10.28 4.21
C VAL A 179 -15.52 11.27 4.61
N ASP A 180 -15.52 12.47 4.05
CA ASP A 180 -16.61 13.44 4.17
C ASP A 180 -17.73 13.20 3.12
N GLN A 181 -17.53 12.26 2.19
CA GLN A 181 -18.46 11.93 1.10
C GLN A 181 -18.80 10.43 1.05
N ILE A 182 -18.74 9.71 2.17
CA ILE A 182 -18.92 8.25 2.24
C ILE A 182 -20.23 7.79 1.58
N SER A 183 -21.35 8.38 1.98
CA SER A 183 -22.67 8.02 1.42
C SER A 183 -22.75 8.26 -0.09
N ALA A 184 -22.14 9.33 -0.60
CA ALA A 184 -22.10 9.61 -2.04
C ALA A 184 -21.21 8.60 -2.78
N ALA A 185 -20.05 8.24 -2.23
CA ALA A 185 -19.18 7.23 -2.80
C ALA A 185 -19.84 5.85 -2.85
N VAL A 186 -20.56 5.45 -1.79
CA VAL A 186 -21.33 4.19 -1.78
C VAL A 186 -22.42 4.19 -2.85
N SER A 187 -23.11 5.32 -3.06
CA SER A 187 -24.09 5.45 -4.15
C SER A 187 -23.41 5.26 -5.52
N GLN A 188 -22.28 5.92 -5.78
CA GLN A 188 -21.56 5.78 -7.04
C GLN A 188 -21.06 4.35 -7.29
N ILE A 189 -20.55 3.68 -6.26
CA ILE A 189 -20.17 2.26 -6.35
C ILE A 189 -21.41 1.42 -6.67
N SER A 190 -22.52 1.64 -5.99
CA SER A 190 -23.77 0.88 -6.20
C SER A 190 -24.31 1.05 -7.62
N ASP A 191 -24.25 2.26 -8.16
CA ASP A 191 -24.68 2.58 -9.53
C ASP A 191 -23.78 1.90 -10.56
N ALA A 192 -22.46 1.97 -10.37
CA ALA A 192 -21.48 1.30 -11.23
C ALA A 192 -21.63 -0.22 -11.20
N VAL A 193 -21.76 -0.81 -10.01
CA VAL A 193 -22.01 -2.25 -9.82
C VAL A 193 -23.30 -2.67 -10.52
N SER A 194 -24.40 -1.93 -10.32
CA SER A 194 -25.70 -2.26 -10.92
C SER A 194 -25.70 -2.14 -12.46
N SER A 195 -24.87 -1.25 -13.00
CA SER A 195 -24.83 -0.97 -14.44
C SER A 195 -23.85 -1.88 -15.20
N TYR A 196 -22.74 -2.26 -14.57
CA TYR A 196 -21.59 -2.85 -15.26
C TYR A 196 -21.02 -4.12 -14.61
N GLY A 197 -21.58 -4.59 -13.50
CA GLY A 197 -21.10 -5.79 -12.82
C GLY A 197 -22.11 -6.39 -11.83
N SER A 198 -21.59 -6.92 -10.74
CA SER A 198 -22.33 -7.49 -9.61
C SER A 198 -21.60 -7.19 -8.31
N TRP A 199 -22.31 -7.23 -7.18
CA TRP A 199 -21.65 -7.16 -5.87
C TRP A 199 -20.69 -8.33 -5.63
N ASP A 200 -20.82 -9.42 -6.38
CA ASP A 200 -19.84 -10.50 -6.36
C ASP A 200 -18.49 -10.07 -6.94
N ASP A 201 -18.42 -9.00 -7.74
CA ASP A 201 -17.15 -8.46 -8.27
C ASP A 201 -16.35 -7.67 -7.24
N ILE A 202 -16.96 -7.27 -6.12
CA ILE A 202 -16.35 -6.44 -5.09
C ILE A 202 -16.00 -7.32 -3.88
N ASP A 203 -14.71 -7.52 -3.64
CA ASP A 203 -14.25 -8.30 -2.49
C ASP A 203 -14.19 -7.46 -1.21
N THR A 204 -13.62 -6.27 -1.32
CA THR A 204 -13.35 -5.40 -0.17
C THR A 204 -13.66 -3.94 -0.49
N ILE A 205 -14.19 -3.21 0.49
CA ILE A 205 -14.27 -1.75 0.49
C ILE A 205 -13.41 -1.19 1.64
N SER A 206 -12.43 -0.34 1.33
CA SER A 206 -11.70 0.42 2.36
C SER A 206 -12.31 1.80 2.58
N VAL A 207 -12.35 2.25 3.84
CA VAL A 207 -12.82 3.57 4.23
C VAL A 207 -11.63 4.40 4.72
N GLY A 208 -11.26 5.41 3.93
CA GLY A 208 -10.03 6.18 4.12
C GLY A 208 -8.76 5.43 3.73
N ASN A 209 -7.64 6.16 3.73
CA ASN A 209 -6.30 5.63 3.53
C ASN A 209 -5.30 6.47 4.35
N GLU A 210 -4.60 5.85 5.30
CA GLU A 210 -3.54 6.45 6.12
C GLU A 210 -3.92 7.72 6.90
N LEU A 211 -5.18 7.82 7.32
CA LEU A 211 -5.69 9.01 8.01
C LEU A 211 -5.13 9.20 9.42
N VAL A 212 -4.78 8.11 10.13
CA VAL A 212 -4.14 8.19 11.44
C VAL A 212 -2.66 8.50 11.29
N ASN A 213 -1.98 7.86 10.33
CA ASN A 213 -0.59 8.18 10.01
C ASN A 213 -0.39 9.65 9.64
N SER A 214 -1.30 10.23 8.84
CA SER A 214 -1.25 11.65 8.47
C SER A 214 -1.67 12.61 9.59
N GLY A 215 -2.21 12.07 10.69
CA GLY A 215 -2.77 12.87 11.79
C GLY A 215 -4.10 13.56 11.45
N SER A 216 -4.74 13.19 10.34
CA SER A 216 -6.02 13.77 9.90
C SER A 216 -7.23 13.19 10.63
N ALA A 217 -7.09 11.99 11.21
CA ALA A 217 -8.12 11.37 12.03
C ALA A 217 -7.51 10.59 13.20
N ASP A 218 -8.26 10.48 14.30
CA ASP A 218 -7.98 9.53 15.37
C ASP A 218 -8.80 8.24 15.23
N VAL A 219 -8.56 7.25 16.09
CA VAL A 219 -9.24 5.95 16.08
C VAL A 219 -10.77 6.08 16.20
N SER A 220 -11.27 7.07 16.96
CA SER A 220 -12.71 7.28 17.15
C SER A 220 -13.36 7.84 15.88
N GLN A 221 -12.66 8.72 15.16
CA GLN A 221 -13.10 9.23 13.87
C GLN A 221 -13.12 8.09 12.83
N ILE A 222 -12.07 7.26 12.75
CA ILE A 222 -12.08 6.08 11.86
C ILE A 222 -13.25 5.15 12.15
N LYS A 223 -13.52 4.88 13.43
CA LYS A 223 -14.68 4.07 13.83
C LYS A 223 -15.99 4.66 13.29
N SER A 224 -16.16 5.97 13.40
CA SER A 224 -17.37 6.66 12.94
C SER A 224 -17.52 6.54 11.41
N TYR A 225 -16.42 6.69 10.65
CA TYR A 225 -16.43 6.53 9.20
C TYR A 225 -16.78 5.09 8.78
N ILE A 226 -16.23 4.08 9.45
CA ILE A 226 -16.54 2.68 9.18
C ILE A 226 -18.01 2.37 9.49
N GLU A 227 -18.56 2.90 10.60
CA GLU A 227 -19.97 2.75 10.96
C GLU A 227 -20.89 3.41 9.93
N GLU A 228 -20.53 4.60 9.41
CA GLU A 228 -21.27 5.27 8.34
C GLU A 228 -21.25 4.43 7.05
N ALA A 229 -20.08 3.94 6.62
CA ALA A 229 -19.96 3.11 5.44
C ALA A 229 -20.77 1.81 5.56
N LYS A 230 -20.71 1.14 6.72
CA LYS A 230 -21.52 -0.05 7.04
C LYS A 230 -23.02 0.25 6.94
N ALA A 231 -23.46 1.40 7.43
CA ALA A 231 -24.86 1.81 7.34
C ALA A 231 -25.29 2.05 5.89
N ALA A 232 -24.48 2.75 5.10
CA ALA A 232 -24.75 3.05 3.69
C ALA A 232 -24.77 1.77 2.82
N LEU A 233 -23.90 0.80 3.10
CA LEU A 233 -23.80 -0.46 2.34
C LEU A 233 -24.86 -1.49 2.71
N LYS A 234 -25.54 -1.35 3.86
CA LYS A 234 -26.45 -2.36 4.40
C LYS A 234 -27.56 -2.82 3.44
N SER A 235 -28.06 -1.92 2.60
CA SER A 235 -29.16 -2.20 1.66
C SER A 235 -28.70 -2.40 0.21
N THR A 236 -27.40 -2.35 -0.08
CA THR A 236 -26.91 -2.44 -1.46
C THR A 236 -26.83 -3.88 -1.95
N GLY A 237 -26.65 -4.84 -1.04
CA GLY A 237 -26.39 -6.24 -1.34
C GLY A 237 -24.92 -6.64 -1.22
N PHE A 238 -24.04 -5.69 -0.86
CA PHE A 238 -22.64 -5.96 -0.58
C PHE A 238 -22.46 -6.94 0.58
N LYS A 239 -21.61 -7.96 0.38
CA LYS A 239 -21.28 -9.00 1.37
C LYS A 239 -19.77 -9.15 1.60
N GLY A 240 -18.97 -8.34 0.92
CA GLY A 240 -17.53 -8.34 1.06
C GLY A 240 -17.08 -7.70 2.37
N SER A 241 -15.77 -7.55 2.51
CA SER A 241 -15.15 -7.01 3.72
C SER A 241 -15.16 -5.47 3.71
N ILE A 242 -15.29 -4.88 4.90
CA ILE A 242 -15.12 -3.45 5.14
C ILE A 242 -13.93 -3.26 6.06
N VAL A 243 -12.96 -2.47 5.61
CA VAL A 243 -11.71 -2.21 6.34
C VAL A 243 -11.36 -0.73 6.38
N SER A 244 -10.54 -0.33 7.34
CA SER A 244 -9.76 0.91 7.31
C SER A 244 -8.31 0.56 6.98
N VAL A 245 -7.67 1.30 6.09
CA VAL A 245 -6.26 1.09 5.74
C VAL A 245 -5.41 2.19 6.37
N ASP A 246 -4.34 1.81 7.05
CA ASP A 246 -3.33 2.73 7.58
C ASP A 246 -1.92 2.12 7.51
N THR A 247 -0.89 2.86 7.87
CA THR A 247 0.47 2.30 7.88
C THR A 247 0.64 1.27 8.99
N HIS A 248 1.54 0.29 8.79
CA HIS A 248 1.89 -0.66 9.87
C HIS A 248 2.26 0.04 11.19
N VAL A 249 2.98 1.17 11.12
CA VAL A 249 3.37 1.96 12.30
C VAL A 249 2.15 2.56 12.99
N ALA A 250 1.23 3.16 12.23
CA ALA A 250 0.02 3.76 12.79
C ALA A 250 -0.86 2.70 13.47
N ILE A 251 -1.01 1.52 12.88
CA ILE A 251 -1.77 0.41 13.48
C ILE A 251 -1.09 -0.11 14.76
N ILE A 252 0.22 -0.36 14.74
CA ILE A 252 0.96 -0.81 15.93
C ILE A 252 0.82 0.18 17.08
N ASN A 253 0.89 1.49 16.80
CA ASN A 253 0.77 2.54 17.81
C ASN A 253 -0.67 2.82 18.23
N ASN A 254 -1.67 2.37 17.46
CA ASN A 254 -3.09 2.59 17.71
C ASN A 254 -3.88 1.29 17.53
N PRO A 255 -3.68 0.26 18.36
CA PRO A 255 -4.25 -1.07 18.17
C PRO A 255 -5.79 -1.11 18.22
N GLY A 256 -6.44 -0.03 18.68
CA GLY A 256 -7.89 0.13 18.55
C GLY A 256 -8.41 0.12 17.10
N LEU A 257 -7.54 0.40 16.10
CA LEU A 257 -7.87 0.27 14.67
C LEU A 257 -8.14 -1.18 14.26
N CYS A 258 -7.49 -2.15 14.92
CA CYS A 258 -7.58 -3.57 14.58
C CYS A 258 -9.02 -4.11 14.71
N ASP A 259 -9.82 -3.55 15.61
CA ASP A 259 -11.17 -4.02 15.89
C ASP A 259 -12.23 -3.47 14.93
N LEU A 260 -11.92 -2.40 14.19
CA LEU A 260 -12.88 -1.70 13.33
C LEU A 260 -13.14 -2.42 12.00
N SER A 261 -12.11 -3.10 11.51
CA SER A 261 -12.06 -3.74 10.18
C SER A 261 -12.39 -5.23 10.23
N ASP A 262 -12.92 -5.81 9.16
CA ASP A 262 -13.20 -7.26 9.12
C ASP A 262 -11.93 -8.12 9.12
N TYR A 263 -10.86 -7.61 8.52
CA TYR A 263 -9.48 -8.07 8.68
C TYR A 263 -8.53 -6.86 8.79
N ILE A 264 -7.28 -7.09 9.18
CA ILE A 264 -6.30 -6.00 9.34
C ILE A 264 -5.67 -5.70 7.99
N ALA A 265 -5.95 -4.52 7.45
CA ALA A 265 -5.42 -4.03 6.18
C ALA A 265 -4.42 -2.91 6.43
N PHE A 266 -3.22 -2.99 5.85
CA PHE A 266 -2.18 -1.99 6.13
C PHE A 266 -1.19 -1.77 4.99
N ASN A 267 -0.59 -0.58 4.95
CA ASN A 267 0.44 -0.21 3.98
C ASN A 267 1.84 -0.29 4.61
N ALA A 268 2.81 -0.82 3.85
CA ALA A 268 4.20 -0.91 4.29
C ALA A 268 5.18 -1.07 3.14
N HIS A 269 6.16 -0.17 3.05
CA HIS A 269 7.22 -0.22 2.05
C HIS A 269 8.59 -0.28 2.73
N ALA A 270 9.33 -1.36 2.46
CA ALA A 270 10.69 -1.54 2.98
C ALA A 270 11.64 -0.39 2.58
N PHE A 271 11.39 0.25 1.43
CA PHE A 271 12.12 1.44 0.97
C PHE A 271 12.23 2.53 2.05
N TRP A 272 11.16 2.75 2.82
CA TRP A 272 11.10 3.79 3.84
C TRP A 272 11.70 3.40 5.19
N ASP A 273 12.19 2.17 5.36
CA ASP A 273 12.92 1.74 6.55
C ASP A 273 14.33 2.35 6.59
N GLY A 274 14.97 2.48 5.41
CA GLY A 274 16.30 3.08 5.27
C GLY A 274 17.45 2.15 5.63
N THR A 275 17.18 0.98 6.20
CA THR A 275 18.21 -0.02 6.55
C THR A 275 18.07 -1.34 5.78
N VAL A 276 17.07 -1.45 4.90
CA VAL A 276 16.71 -2.67 4.18
C VAL A 276 17.18 -2.61 2.73
N TYR A 277 17.86 -3.66 2.28
CA TYR A 277 18.21 -3.84 0.87
C TYR A 277 17.02 -4.38 0.07
N PRO A 278 16.92 -4.10 -1.25
CA PRO A 278 15.76 -4.46 -2.05
C PRO A 278 15.45 -5.97 -2.05
N ASP A 279 16.46 -6.84 -2.07
CA ASP A 279 16.28 -8.29 -2.03
C ASP A 279 15.73 -8.81 -0.68
N GLN A 280 15.73 -7.98 0.36
CA GLN A 280 15.21 -8.27 1.70
C GLN A 280 13.79 -7.71 1.92
N ALA A 281 13.18 -7.06 0.91
CA ALA A 281 11.87 -6.40 1.06
C ALA A 281 10.75 -7.37 1.51
N GLY A 282 10.75 -8.61 1.01
CA GLY A 282 9.80 -9.65 1.40
C GLY A 282 9.96 -10.09 2.86
N ASP A 283 11.19 -10.38 3.29
CA ASP A 283 11.49 -10.78 4.67
C ASP A 283 11.12 -9.66 5.67
N TRP A 284 11.46 -8.42 5.31
CA TRP A 284 11.08 -7.25 6.11
C TRP A 284 9.55 -7.11 6.21
N LEU A 285 8.82 -7.29 5.11
CA LEU A 285 7.37 -7.17 5.12
C LEU A 285 6.72 -8.27 5.96
N LEU A 286 7.19 -9.51 5.84
CA LEU A 286 6.72 -10.62 6.68
C LEU A 286 6.90 -10.31 8.17
N LEU A 287 8.04 -9.71 8.55
CA LEU A 287 8.26 -9.25 9.92
C LEU A 287 7.25 -8.16 10.33
N GLN A 288 6.97 -7.17 9.48
CA GLN A 288 5.98 -6.14 9.79
C GLN A 288 4.57 -6.73 9.93
N MET A 289 4.19 -7.68 9.07
CA MET A 289 2.92 -8.41 9.18
C MET A 289 2.79 -9.10 10.53
N GLN A 290 3.83 -9.80 11.00
CA GLN A 290 3.84 -10.46 12.31
C GLN A 290 3.73 -9.47 13.47
N ARG A 291 4.38 -8.30 13.36
CA ARG A 291 4.30 -7.24 14.37
C ARG A 291 2.91 -6.62 14.43
N VAL A 292 2.29 -6.34 13.28
CA VAL A 292 0.91 -5.85 13.18
C VAL A 292 -0.05 -6.89 13.76
N TRP A 293 0.07 -8.16 13.36
CA TRP A 293 -0.75 -9.27 13.88
C TRP A 293 -0.67 -9.36 15.41
N SER A 294 0.54 -9.27 15.96
CA SER A 294 0.79 -9.34 17.40
C SER A 294 0.22 -8.13 18.15
N ALA A 295 0.41 -6.91 17.62
CA ALA A 295 -0.17 -5.68 18.19
C ALA A 295 -1.71 -5.71 18.18
N CYS A 296 -2.30 -6.37 17.18
CA CYS A 296 -3.74 -6.60 17.05
C CYS A 296 -4.25 -7.84 17.82
N GLY A 297 -3.44 -8.41 18.72
CA GLY A 297 -3.85 -9.51 19.60
C GLY A 297 -4.03 -10.87 18.90
N GLY A 298 -3.57 -11.00 17.66
CA GLY A 298 -3.45 -12.26 16.93
C GLY A 298 -4.76 -12.95 16.53
N LYS A 299 -5.86 -12.20 16.40
CA LYS A 299 -7.20 -12.78 16.15
C LYS A 299 -7.67 -12.72 14.70
N LYS A 300 -7.28 -11.67 13.97
CA LYS A 300 -7.73 -11.40 12.60
C LYS A 300 -6.60 -11.69 11.62
N SER A 301 -6.96 -12.05 10.38
CA SER A 301 -6.01 -12.10 9.28
C SER A 301 -5.43 -10.72 9.01
N VAL A 302 -4.22 -10.69 8.45
CA VAL A 302 -3.46 -9.49 8.15
C VAL A 302 -3.11 -9.53 6.67
N MET A 303 -3.38 -8.46 5.94
CA MET A 303 -3.00 -8.30 4.54
C MET A 303 -2.29 -6.96 4.35
N CYS A 304 -1.15 -6.99 3.67
CA CYS A 304 -0.49 -5.78 3.24
C CYS A 304 -1.14 -5.28 1.95
N THR A 305 -1.75 -4.11 1.99
CA THR A 305 -2.54 -3.56 0.86
C THR A 305 -1.73 -2.68 -0.07
N GLU A 306 -0.53 -2.27 0.32
CA GLU A 306 0.47 -1.60 -0.51
C GLU A 306 1.88 -2.00 -0.05
N SER A 307 2.66 -2.58 -0.96
CA SER A 307 4.11 -2.67 -0.83
C SER A 307 4.77 -2.66 -2.20
N GLY A 308 5.96 -2.08 -2.28
CA GLY A 308 6.65 -1.87 -3.55
C GLY A 308 8.04 -1.27 -3.37
N TRP A 309 8.63 -0.82 -4.48
CA TRP A 309 9.92 -0.14 -4.49
C TRP A 309 9.99 0.82 -5.69
N PRO A 310 10.52 2.05 -5.53
CA PRO A 310 10.60 3.00 -6.64
C PRO A 310 11.77 2.67 -7.58
N HIS A 311 11.60 2.92 -8.88
CA HIS A 311 12.66 2.72 -9.87
C HIS A 311 13.48 3.98 -10.16
N GLU A 312 13.03 5.15 -9.71
CA GLU A 312 13.71 6.44 -9.88
C GLU A 312 13.51 7.34 -8.64
N GLY A 313 14.39 8.33 -8.46
CA GLY A 313 14.42 9.26 -7.33
C GLY A 313 15.69 9.14 -6.47
N SER A 314 15.66 9.72 -5.28
CA SER A 314 16.78 9.74 -4.34
C SER A 314 16.74 8.57 -3.37
N ALA A 315 17.90 8.06 -2.99
CA ALA A 315 18.02 7.03 -1.98
C ALA A 315 17.47 7.45 -0.61
N TYR A 316 16.99 6.48 0.16
CA TYR A 316 16.64 6.64 1.56
C TYR A 316 17.49 5.66 2.38
N GLY A 317 18.54 6.17 3.06
CA GLY A 317 19.53 5.31 3.69
C GLY A 317 20.21 4.37 2.69
N VAL A 318 20.13 3.05 2.91
CA VAL A 318 20.67 2.03 1.98
C VAL A 318 19.70 1.67 0.84
N ALA A 319 18.45 2.14 0.90
CA ALA A 319 17.43 1.84 -0.10
C ALA A 319 17.60 2.75 -1.33
N VAL A 320 18.13 2.19 -2.42
CA VAL A 320 18.41 2.91 -3.67
C VAL A 320 17.34 2.62 -4.73
N PRO A 321 16.64 3.63 -5.29
CA PRO A 321 15.76 3.46 -6.44
C PRO A 321 16.54 3.08 -7.69
N SER A 322 16.10 2.02 -8.38
CA SER A 322 16.53 1.65 -9.73
C SER A 322 15.60 0.58 -10.29
N GLN A 323 15.52 0.41 -11.61
CA GLN A 323 14.76 -0.70 -12.21
C GLN A 323 15.25 -2.08 -11.71
N GLU A 324 16.56 -2.24 -11.53
CA GLU A 324 17.15 -3.47 -11.00
C GLU A 324 16.71 -3.73 -9.55
N ASN A 325 16.76 -2.70 -8.70
CA ASN A 325 16.38 -2.82 -7.30
C ASN A 325 14.87 -2.99 -7.14
N GLN A 326 14.07 -2.33 -7.97
CA GLN A 326 12.63 -2.56 -8.03
C GLN A 326 12.34 -4.02 -8.40
N ALA A 327 12.98 -4.56 -9.44
CA ALA A 327 12.80 -5.97 -9.80
C ALA A 327 13.20 -6.94 -8.68
N LYS A 328 14.30 -6.67 -7.96
CA LYS A 328 14.71 -7.46 -6.77
C LYS A 328 13.67 -7.40 -5.66
N ALA A 329 13.16 -6.22 -5.34
CA ALA A 329 12.17 -6.03 -4.29
C ALA A 329 10.83 -6.68 -4.63
N ILE A 330 10.31 -6.47 -5.83
CA ILE A 330 9.08 -7.11 -6.29
C ILE A 330 9.23 -8.64 -6.30
N LYS A 331 10.37 -9.17 -6.74
CA LYS A 331 10.65 -10.62 -6.65
C LYS A 331 10.66 -11.11 -5.21
N SER A 332 11.32 -10.39 -4.30
CA SER A 332 11.40 -10.73 -2.88
C SER A 332 10.01 -10.77 -2.25
N LEU A 333 9.21 -9.73 -2.44
CA LEU A 333 7.81 -9.64 -1.98
C LEU A 333 6.99 -10.84 -2.46
N LYS A 334 6.98 -11.10 -3.77
CA LYS A 334 6.25 -12.23 -4.35
C LYS A 334 6.69 -13.57 -3.78
N SER A 335 7.99 -13.76 -3.56
CA SER A 335 8.54 -15.03 -3.09
C SER A 335 8.31 -15.31 -1.60
N VAL A 336 8.24 -14.27 -0.76
CA VAL A 336 8.17 -14.43 0.69
C VAL A 336 6.73 -14.30 1.20
N VAL A 337 5.96 -13.32 0.71
CA VAL A 337 4.61 -13.02 1.21
C VAL A 337 3.48 -13.36 0.22
N GLY A 338 3.77 -13.54 -1.07
CA GLY A 338 2.81 -14.06 -2.06
C GLY A 338 1.41 -13.43 -1.98
N ASP A 339 0.40 -14.26 -1.69
CA ASP A 339 -1.01 -13.86 -1.64
C ASP A 339 -1.41 -13.02 -0.40
N ASP A 340 -0.46 -12.67 0.46
CA ASP A 340 -0.70 -11.79 1.60
C ASP A 340 -0.35 -10.30 1.29
N VAL A 341 0.01 -9.98 0.04
CA VAL A 341 0.32 -8.62 -0.40
C VAL A 341 -0.41 -8.19 -1.68
N ILE A 342 -0.79 -6.91 -1.73
CA ILE A 342 -1.17 -6.18 -2.94
C ILE A 342 0.01 -5.28 -3.32
N LEU A 343 0.54 -5.46 -4.54
CA LEU A 343 1.72 -4.73 -5.00
C LEU A 343 1.37 -3.29 -5.40
N PHE A 344 2.25 -2.37 -5.01
CA PHE A 344 2.17 -0.95 -5.33
C PHE A 344 3.29 -0.56 -6.29
N THR A 345 3.01 -0.06 -7.50
CA THR A 345 1.71 0.07 -8.18
C THR A 345 1.84 -0.41 -9.63
N ALA A 346 0.72 -0.56 -10.36
CA ALA A 346 0.76 -1.02 -11.74
C ALA A 346 1.62 -0.10 -12.64
N PHE A 347 1.31 1.20 -12.67
CA PHE A 347 1.94 2.18 -13.55
C PHE A 347 2.42 3.40 -12.77
N ASP A 348 3.39 4.12 -13.34
CA ASP A 348 3.92 5.34 -12.74
C ASP A 348 2.84 6.44 -12.63
N ASP A 349 2.71 6.99 -11.44
CA ASP A 349 1.77 8.06 -11.11
C ASP A 349 2.43 9.44 -11.29
N LEU A 350 2.84 9.78 -12.53
CA LEU A 350 3.58 11.01 -12.84
C LEU A 350 2.82 12.32 -12.51
N TRP A 351 1.53 12.21 -12.23
CA TRP A 351 0.66 13.31 -11.80
C TRP A 351 0.83 13.66 -10.32
N LYS A 352 1.44 12.77 -9.51
CA LYS A 352 1.71 13.02 -8.08
C LYS A 352 2.78 14.09 -7.89
N SER A 353 2.75 14.75 -6.74
CA SER A 353 3.90 15.50 -6.26
C SER A 353 5.09 14.55 -6.08
N PRO A 354 6.31 14.89 -6.52
CA PRO A 354 7.47 14.00 -6.44
C PRO A 354 7.88 13.63 -5.00
N GLY A 355 7.40 14.37 -3.99
CA GLY A 355 7.77 14.16 -2.59
C GLY A 355 9.21 14.61 -2.29
N SER A 356 9.64 14.45 -1.04
CA SER A 356 10.97 14.89 -0.58
C SER A 356 12.13 14.16 -1.26
N ASN A 357 11.93 12.88 -1.57
CA ASN A 357 12.94 12.04 -2.19
C ASN A 357 12.78 11.93 -3.71
N GLY A 358 11.75 12.55 -4.31
CA GLY A 358 11.52 12.47 -5.75
C GLY A 358 11.09 11.08 -6.24
N VAL A 359 10.53 10.24 -5.37
CA VAL A 359 10.21 8.83 -5.67
C VAL A 359 8.73 8.57 -5.95
N GLU A 360 7.84 9.45 -5.51
CA GLU A 360 6.38 9.21 -5.50
C GLU A 360 5.76 8.98 -6.89
N GLN A 361 6.45 9.44 -7.94
CA GLN A 361 6.03 9.30 -9.33
C GLN A 361 6.45 7.96 -9.95
N PHE A 362 7.36 7.19 -9.34
CA PHE A 362 8.14 6.15 -10.01
C PHE A 362 8.03 4.76 -9.36
N TRP A 363 6.85 4.41 -8.85
CA TRP A 363 6.59 3.10 -8.21
C TRP A 363 5.99 2.06 -9.17
N GLY A 364 5.65 2.46 -10.40
CA GLY A 364 5.12 1.58 -11.43
C GLY A 364 6.17 0.56 -11.87
N PHE A 365 5.74 -0.67 -12.14
CA PHE A 365 6.62 -1.73 -12.64
C PHE A 365 5.99 -2.52 -13.82
N THR A 366 4.82 -2.11 -14.29
CA THR A 366 4.17 -2.67 -15.48
C THR A 366 4.48 -1.79 -16.69
N SER A 367 5.05 -2.40 -17.73
CA SER A 367 5.40 -1.74 -19.01
C SER A 367 4.26 -1.75 -20.02
#